data_AF-A0A943G6G2-F1
#
_entry.id   AF-A0A943G6G2-F1
#
_cell.length_a   1.000
_cell.length_b   1.000
_cell.length_c   1.000
_cell.angle_alpha   90.00
_cell.angle_beta   90.00
_cell.angle_gamma   90.00
#
_symmetry.space_group_name_H-M   'P 1'
#
loop_
_entity.id
_entity.type
_entity.pdbx_description
1 polymer ?
#
loop_
_entity_poly.entity_id
_entity_poly.type
_entity_poly.pdbx_seq_one_letter_code
_entity_poly.pdbx_strand_id
1 'polypeptide(L)'
;MMNFVRLCFFKIRNWSRSRALISFLLLLMLSVPIVSGAYYVVHLEGSSFRHATLTNQAQYENYAALAQTTEEQLMLDGDDETLLSDLVSNRTQMIYFQLLEEKGLTDNEHYFMNWVCEYLAEFRAKQYVAEKFPNSDVALETQDPSFVEMAETYETIYHDEDYAAYMKAYERQIRSSAELNEIQRDIELTVRRYRLAADLHGENTGAELDELLDVIRRYEYAKQLGYDPSSQTVIPLSADELQQLFREATIAEYRLSNGYVSLSEEDATCSALADLMHNITRYFILVIMVYLGARWIAGEWRAARLSFSLTMPQRRSCQFFAQMLTMTLFGVLIALLTYGWEILWSFLFYGKSGQDAFFSLTASGGVYRISGVWYGLLNVLFDYAWIWIFTLFASVLSVMTRNLIASFVLPIGLYVASSVHMLSASVPLPQMLYKYLPGTHFDLSYVLGTAWTQDGLSPWFCFAYMLLWAFILLWISYDSFTRRDF
;
A
#
# COMPACT_ATOMS: atom_id res chain seq x y z
N MET A 1 -37.64 30.68 -1.59
CA MET A 1 -36.44 30.22 -0.85
C MET A 1 -36.78 29.55 0.49
N MET A 2 -37.57 30.18 1.37
CA MET A 2 -37.91 29.60 2.70
C MET A 2 -38.61 28.22 2.65
N ASN A 3 -39.48 27.98 1.66
CA ASN A 3 -40.13 26.67 1.46
C ASN A 3 -39.17 25.58 0.95
N PHE A 4 -38.14 25.95 0.19
CA PHE A 4 -37.12 25.03 -0.32
C PHE A 4 -36.23 24.52 0.81
N VAL A 5 -35.75 25.44 1.66
CA VAL A 5 -34.93 25.11 2.83
C VAL A 5 -35.69 24.22 3.81
N ARG A 6 -36.98 24.53 4.09
CA ARG A 6 -37.84 23.68 4.94
C ARG A 6 -38.02 22.27 4.38
N LEU A 7 -38.12 22.13 3.06
CA LEU A 7 -38.24 20.81 2.41
C LEU A 7 -36.98 19.97 2.59
N CYS A 8 -35.79 20.59 2.42
CA CYS A 8 -34.51 19.92 2.68
C CYS A 8 -34.41 19.44 4.14
N PHE A 9 -34.71 20.31 5.12
CA PHE A 9 -34.71 19.94 6.53
C PHE A 9 -35.69 18.81 6.86
N PHE A 10 -36.90 18.84 6.29
CA PHE A 10 -37.88 17.76 6.48
C PHE A 10 -37.38 16.42 5.95
N LYS A 11 -36.73 16.41 4.78
CA LYS A 11 -36.13 15.21 4.18
C LYS A 11 -34.98 14.67 5.01
N ILE A 12 -34.06 15.54 5.46
CA ILE A 12 -32.97 15.17 6.38
C ILE A 12 -33.53 14.52 7.65
N ARG A 13 -34.56 15.13 8.27
CA ARG A 13 -35.20 14.60 9.49
C ARG A 13 -35.86 13.24 9.29
N ASN A 14 -36.43 12.99 8.11
CA ASN A 14 -37.04 11.69 7.81
C ASN A 14 -35.98 10.61 7.55
N TRP A 15 -34.86 10.98 6.92
CA TRP A 15 -33.74 10.09 6.68
C TRP A 15 -33.04 9.67 7.97
N SER A 16 -32.80 10.61 8.89
CA SER A 16 -32.19 10.31 10.19
C SER A 16 -33.04 9.39 11.08
N ARG A 17 -34.33 9.24 10.78
CA ARG A 17 -35.26 8.32 11.48
C ARG A 17 -35.41 6.96 10.78
N SER A 18 -34.73 6.74 9.64
CA SER A 18 -34.79 5.46 8.93
C SER A 18 -34.02 4.39 9.70
N ARG A 19 -34.73 3.35 10.18
CA ARG A 19 -34.11 2.21 10.91
C ARG A 19 -32.97 1.58 10.11
N ALA A 20 -33.13 1.40 8.81
CA ALA A 20 -32.08 0.85 7.95
C ALA A 20 -30.82 1.72 7.93
N LEU A 21 -30.97 3.05 7.86
CA LEU A 21 -29.85 3.98 7.85
C LEU A 21 -29.13 4.03 9.20
N ILE A 22 -29.88 3.97 10.29
CA ILE A 22 -29.33 3.87 11.64
C ILE A 22 -28.54 2.56 11.78
N SER A 23 -29.09 1.42 11.31
CA SER A 23 -28.38 0.14 11.33
C SER A 23 -27.09 0.18 10.51
N PHE A 24 -27.08 0.77 9.31
CA PHE A 24 -25.87 0.91 8.51
C PHE A 24 -24.82 1.82 9.18
N LEU A 25 -25.23 2.94 9.75
CA LEU A 25 -24.32 3.82 10.49
C LEU A 25 -23.76 3.14 11.74
N LEU A 26 -24.56 2.35 12.47
CA LEU A 26 -24.08 1.58 13.61
C LEU A 26 -23.08 0.50 13.18
N LEU A 27 -23.34 -0.20 12.07
CA LEU A 27 -22.40 -1.18 11.53
C LEU A 27 -21.07 -0.52 11.11
N LEU A 28 -21.12 0.63 10.44
CA LEU A 28 -19.92 1.41 10.08
C LEU A 28 -19.16 1.91 11.32
N MET A 29 -19.87 2.35 12.35
CA MET A 29 -19.23 2.81 13.59
C MET A 29 -18.59 1.66 14.37
N LEU A 30 -19.11 0.44 14.24
CA LEU A 30 -18.58 -0.76 14.90
C LEU A 30 -17.48 -1.45 14.08
N SER A 31 -17.44 -1.30 12.76
CA SER A 31 -16.47 -2.02 11.92
C SER A 31 -15.02 -1.64 12.25
N VAL A 32 -14.75 -0.34 12.44
CA VAL A 32 -13.41 0.18 12.75
C VAL A 32 -12.89 -0.39 14.08
N PRO A 33 -13.57 -0.25 15.23
CA PRO A 33 -13.07 -0.79 16.50
C PRO A 33 -13.05 -2.32 16.56
N ILE A 34 -13.91 -3.02 15.82
CA ILE A 34 -13.88 -4.49 15.77
C ILE A 34 -12.59 -4.96 15.07
N VAL A 35 -12.24 -4.39 13.93
CA VAL A 35 -11.05 -4.82 13.20
C VAL A 35 -9.77 -4.37 13.91
N SER A 36 -9.72 -3.12 14.36
CA SER A 36 -8.57 -2.61 15.11
C SER A 36 -8.39 -3.32 16.46
N GLY A 37 -9.49 -3.65 17.16
CA GLY A 37 -9.46 -4.41 18.40
C GLY A 37 -9.05 -5.88 18.21
N ALA A 38 -9.52 -6.53 17.14
CA ALA A 38 -9.09 -7.89 16.81
C ALA A 38 -7.59 -7.95 16.54
N TYR A 39 -7.03 -6.96 15.83
CA TYR A 39 -5.59 -6.87 15.62
C TYR A 39 -4.82 -6.65 16.92
N TYR A 40 -5.23 -5.68 17.73
CA TYR A 40 -4.59 -5.37 19.01
C TYR A 40 -4.47 -6.61 19.90
N VAL A 41 -5.51 -7.44 19.94
CA VAL A 41 -5.50 -8.71 20.70
C VAL A 41 -4.55 -9.75 20.09
N VAL A 42 -4.52 -9.89 18.75
CA VAL A 42 -3.70 -10.90 18.08
C VAL A 42 -2.19 -10.60 18.18
N HIS A 43 -1.79 -9.33 18.08
CA HIS A 43 -0.38 -8.93 18.02
C HIS A 43 0.24 -8.59 19.39
N LEU A 44 -0.49 -8.01 20.35
CA LEU A 44 0.10 -7.66 21.67
C LEU A 44 0.08 -8.80 22.69
N GLU A 45 -0.75 -9.84 22.52
CA GLU A 45 -0.69 -11.05 23.36
C GLU A 45 0.38 -12.04 22.86
N GLY A 46 1.63 -11.59 22.72
CA GLY A 46 2.85 -12.42 22.78
C GLY A 46 2.97 -13.62 21.82
N SER A 47 2.20 -13.63 20.73
CA SER A 47 2.13 -14.76 19.79
C SER A 47 3.26 -14.73 18.75
N SER A 48 3.69 -13.54 18.31
CA SER A 48 4.74 -13.36 17.29
C SER A 48 6.09 -13.91 17.76
N PHE A 49 6.57 -13.53 18.95
CA PHE A 49 7.86 -14.00 19.46
C PHE A 49 7.87 -15.52 19.71
N ARG A 50 6.80 -16.09 20.29
CA ARG A 50 6.73 -17.54 20.53
C ARG A 50 6.56 -18.36 19.25
N HIS A 51 5.87 -17.85 18.23
CA HIS A 51 5.75 -18.54 16.94
C HIS A 51 7.01 -18.39 16.09
N ALA A 52 7.72 -17.28 16.19
CA ALA A 52 8.98 -17.05 15.48
C ALA A 52 10.11 -17.96 16.01
N THR A 53 10.26 -18.14 17.32
CA THR A 53 11.26 -19.08 17.87
C THR A 53 10.95 -20.54 17.50
N LEU A 54 9.67 -20.91 17.44
CA LEU A 54 9.25 -22.26 17.02
C LEU A 54 9.48 -22.51 15.52
N THR A 55 9.44 -21.45 14.69
CA THR A 55 9.71 -21.56 13.24
C THR A 55 11.20 -21.64 12.95
N ASN A 56 12.04 -20.87 13.65
CA ASN A 56 13.50 -20.98 13.54
C ASN A 56 14.01 -22.39 13.90
N GLN A 57 13.53 -22.96 15.02
CA GLN A 57 13.93 -24.32 15.43
C GLN A 57 13.52 -25.37 14.38
N ALA A 58 12.29 -25.28 13.85
CA ALA A 58 11.83 -26.20 12.82
C ALA A 58 12.65 -26.07 11.52
N GLN A 59 13.04 -24.84 11.13
CA GLN A 59 13.90 -24.61 9.98
C GLN A 59 15.32 -25.13 10.21
N TYR A 60 15.90 -24.90 11.40
CA TYR A 60 17.17 -25.50 11.81
C TYR A 60 17.15 -27.03 11.66
N GLU A 61 16.14 -27.71 12.20
CA GLU A 61 16.02 -29.17 12.14
C GLU A 61 15.93 -29.68 10.70
N ASN A 62 15.19 -28.98 9.82
CA ASN A 62 15.10 -29.32 8.41
C ASN A 62 16.44 -29.19 7.68
N TYR A 63 17.13 -28.06 7.84
CA TYR A 63 18.42 -27.83 7.19
C TYR A 63 19.54 -28.71 7.77
N ALA A 64 19.49 -29.03 9.06
CA ALA A 64 20.40 -30.00 9.66
C ALA A 64 20.25 -31.40 9.04
N ALA A 65 19.01 -31.86 8.83
CA ALA A 65 18.74 -33.14 8.18
C ALA A 65 19.17 -33.16 6.70
N LEU A 66 18.94 -32.06 5.97
CA LEU A 66 19.38 -31.90 4.58
C LEU A 66 20.91 -31.89 4.48
N ALA A 67 21.59 -31.08 5.30
CA ALA A 67 23.04 -31.00 5.34
C ALA A 67 23.66 -32.37 5.65
N GLN A 68 23.09 -33.13 6.61
CA GLN A 68 23.55 -34.48 6.91
C GLN A 68 23.37 -35.43 5.71
N THR A 69 22.23 -35.37 5.03
CA THR A 69 21.96 -36.22 3.87
C THR A 69 22.90 -35.91 2.70
N THR A 70 23.13 -34.64 2.40
CA THR A 70 24.08 -34.19 1.36
C THR A 70 25.50 -34.59 1.71
N GLU A 71 25.89 -34.47 2.98
CA GLU A 71 27.20 -34.88 3.48
C GLU A 71 27.41 -36.41 3.32
N GLU A 72 26.42 -37.22 3.67
CA GLU A 72 26.46 -38.67 3.46
C GLU A 72 26.59 -39.05 1.97
N GLN A 73 25.92 -38.32 1.07
CA GLN A 73 26.03 -38.51 -0.37
C GLN A 73 27.42 -38.15 -0.91
N LEU A 74 27.98 -37.01 -0.51
CA LEU A 74 29.36 -36.61 -0.86
C LEU A 74 30.40 -37.64 -0.42
N MET A 75 30.22 -38.24 0.75
CA MET A 75 31.12 -39.28 1.27
C MET A 75 31.05 -40.59 0.47
N LEU A 76 29.97 -40.81 -0.31
CA LEU A 76 29.77 -41.98 -1.16
C LEU A 76 30.23 -41.72 -2.61
N ASP A 77 29.88 -40.56 -3.16
CA ASP A 77 30.05 -40.24 -4.58
C ASP A 77 31.37 -39.51 -4.90
N GLY A 78 32.07 -38.98 -3.88
CA GLY A 78 33.31 -38.19 -4.04
C GLY A 78 33.06 -36.75 -4.48
N ASP A 79 34.12 -35.97 -4.73
CA ASP A 79 34.15 -34.52 -5.05
C ASP A 79 33.21 -34.10 -6.22
N ASP A 80 31.89 -34.09 -5.98
CA ASP A 80 30.89 -33.47 -6.85
C ASP A 80 30.73 -32.00 -6.43
N GLU A 81 31.17 -31.08 -7.29
CA GLU A 81 31.09 -29.63 -7.07
C GLU A 81 29.66 -29.17 -6.73
N THR A 82 28.65 -29.79 -7.34
CA THR A 82 27.24 -29.46 -7.13
C THR A 82 26.82 -29.84 -5.72
N LEU A 83 27.15 -31.05 -5.28
CA LEU A 83 26.82 -31.51 -3.93
C LEU A 83 27.62 -30.73 -2.88
N LEU A 84 28.86 -30.33 -3.19
CA LEU A 84 29.69 -29.52 -2.31
C LEU A 84 29.08 -28.12 -2.10
N SER A 85 28.60 -27.49 -3.17
CA SER A 85 27.84 -26.23 -3.12
C SER A 85 26.54 -26.39 -2.33
N ASP A 86 25.79 -27.47 -2.56
CA ASP A 86 24.56 -27.76 -1.80
C ASP A 86 24.84 -27.98 -0.32
N LEU A 87 25.96 -28.65 0.03
CA LEU A 87 26.37 -28.85 1.41
C LEU A 87 26.71 -27.52 2.10
N VAL A 88 27.48 -26.65 1.44
CA VAL A 88 27.77 -25.30 1.94
C VAL A 88 26.47 -24.54 2.16
N SER A 89 25.57 -24.50 1.17
CA SER A 89 24.28 -23.81 1.26
C SER A 89 23.41 -24.32 2.42
N ASN A 90 23.22 -25.65 2.51
CA ASN A 90 22.43 -26.26 3.57
C ASN A 90 23.04 -26.03 4.97
N ARG A 91 24.37 -26.09 5.10
CA ARG A 91 25.08 -25.78 6.35
C ARG A 91 24.98 -24.30 6.70
N THR A 92 25.09 -23.39 5.74
CA THR A 92 24.91 -21.95 5.95
C THR A 92 23.52 -21.69 6.54
N GLN A 93 22.47 -22.22 5.93
CA GLN A 93 21.10 -22.05 6.45
C GLN A 93 20.93 -22.65 7.85
N MET A 94 21.48 -23.84 8.10
CA MET A 94 21.47 -24.46 9.43
C MET A 94 22.16 -23.58 10.48
N ILE A 95 23.39 -23.10 10.21
CA ILE A 95 24.14 -22.27 11.14
C ILE A 95 23.47 -20.91 11.33
N TYR A 96 22.88 -20.34 10.28
CA TYR A 96 22.13 -19.09 10.34
C TYR A 96 21.01 -19.16 11.39
N PHE A 97 20.10 -20.14 11.30
CA PHE A 97 19.02 -20.29 12.27
C PHE A 97 19.52 -20.58 13.69
N GLN A 98 20.64 -21.29 13.83
CA GLN A 98 21.29 -21.49 15.12
C GLN A 98 21.77 -20.14 15.72
N LEU A 99 22.46 -19.31 14.92
CA LEU A 99 22.96 -18.00 15.36
C LEU A 99 21.82 -17.05 15.76
N LEU A 100 20.69 -17.12 15.05
CA LEU A 100 19.48 -16.37 15.40
C LEU A 100 18.91 -16.81 16.75
N GLU A 101 18.80 -18.13 16.96
CA GLU A 101 18.30 -18.69 18.22
C GLU A 101 19.21 -18.32 19.39
N GLU A 102 20.53 -18.38 19.21
CA GLU A 102 21.52 -17.98 20.23
C GLU A 102 21.36 -16.51 20.66
N LYS A 103 21.02 -15.62 19.72
CA LYS A 103 20.75 -14.19 20.00
C LYS A 103 19.31 -13.90 20.41
N GLY A 104 18.41 -14.89 20.38
CA GLY A 104 16.98 -14.69 20.61
C GLY A 104 16.32 -13.80 19.54
N LEU A 105 16.87 -13.81 18.32
CA LEU A 105 16.39 -13.04 17.19
C LEU A 105 15.42 -13.84 16.33
N THR A 106 14.57 -13.11 15.62
CA THR A 106 13.68 -13.64 14.60
C THR A 106 14.24 -13.32 13.23
N ASP A 107 14.00 -14.20 12.26
CA ASP A 107 14.38 -13.95 10.87
C ASP A 107 13.67 -12.68 10.37
N ASN A 108 14.45 -11.66 10.02
CA ASN A 108 13.98 -10.36 9.54
C ASN A 108 15.07 -9.79 8.60
N GLU A 109 14.76 -9.73 7.32
CA GLU A 109 15.72 -9.36 6.27
C GLU A 109 16.24 -7.93 6.35
N HIS A 110 15.65 -7.06 7.19
CA HIS A 110 16.01 -5.65 7.32
C HIS A 110 16.91 -5.36 8.52
N TYR A 111 16.94 -6.25 9.52
CA TYR A 111 17.74 -6.09 10.71
C TYR A 111 19.19 -6.47 10.48
N PHE A 112 20.12 -5.58 10.83
CA PHE A 112 21.53 -5.75 10.46
C PHE A 112 22.15 -7.03 11.02
N MET A 113 21.73 -7.45 12.22
CA MET A 113 22.26 -8.64 12.85
C MET A 113 21.90 -9.90 12.06
N ASN A 114 20.79 -9.90 11.32
CA ASN A 114 20.43 -11.01 10.46
C ASN A 114 21.42 -11.13 9.28
N TRP A 115 21.82 -10.02 8.66
CA TRP A 115 22.91 -10.05 7.67
C TRP A 115 24.25 -10.49 8.29
N VAL A 116 24.57 -10.04 9.50
CA VAL A 116 25.79 -10.48 10.22
C VAL A 116 25.76 -11.99 10.44
N CYS A 117 24.63 -12.53 10.90
CA CYS A 117 24.42 -13.97 11.08
C CYS A 117 24.54 -14.73 9.75
N GLU A 118 23.99 -14.20 8.66
CA GLU A 118 24.05 -14.82 7.33
C GLU A 118 25.50 -14.93 6.83
N TYR A 119 26.25 -13.82 6.82
CA TYR A 119 27.66 -13.82 6.44
C TYR A 119 28.49 -14.71 7.35
N LEU A 120 28.26 -14.66 8.66
CA LEU A 120 28.99 -15.47 9.61
C LEU A 120 28.69 -16.97 9.42
N ALA A 121 27.44 -17.32 9.16
CA ALA A 121 27.05 -18.68 8.85
C ALA A 121 27.72 -19.19 7.58
N GLU A 122 27.84 -18.37 6.54
CA GLU A 122 28.55 -18.71 5.31
C GLU A 122 30.03 -18.98 5.59
N PHE A 123 30.71 -18.11 6.35
CA PHE A 123 32.12 -18.31 6.72
C PHE A 123 32.32 -19.61 7.50
N ARG A 124 31.48 -19.88 8.51
CA ARG A 124 31.56 -21.10 9.33
C ARG A 124 31.24 -22.36 8.52
N ALA A 125 30.27 -22.29 7.60
CA ALA A 125 29.93 -23.41 6.72
C ALA A 125 31.07 -23.74 5.75
N LYS A 126 31.68 -22.73 5.12
CA LYS A 126 32.84 -22.90 4.23
C LYS A 126 34.04 -23.49 4.98
N GLN A 127 34.34 -23.00 6.20
CA GLN A 127 35.39 -23.58 7.04
C GLN A 127 35.13 -25.05 7.38
N TYR A 128 33.90 -25.39 7.77
CA TYR A 128 33.51 -26.78 8.05
C TYR A 128 33.70 -27.71 6.84
N VAL A 129 33.25 -27.27 5.66
CA VAL A 129 33.41 -28.04 4.42
C VAL A 129 34.88 -28.17 4.03
N ALA A 130 35.67 -27.09 4.17
CA ALA A 130 37.12 -27.12 3.91
C ALA A 130 37.87 -28.10 4.82
N GLU A 131 37.50 -28.21 6.09
CA GLU A 131 38.10 -29.18 7.03
C GLU A 131 37.79 -30.63 6.63
N LYS A 132 36.58 -30.89 6.13
CA LYS A 132 36.15 -32.22 5.70
C LYS A 132 36.65 -32.63 4.31
N PHE A 133 36.74 -31.66 3.40
CA PHE A 133 37.10 -31.85 1.99
C PHE A 133 38.30 -30.94 1.65
N PRO A 134 39.51 -31.27 2.15
CA PRO A 134 40.68 -30.38 2.09
C PRO A 134 41.25 -30.15 0.68
N ASN A 135 40.84 -30.95 -0.30
CA ASN A 135 41.26 -30.81 -1.71
C ASN A 135 40.24 -30.05 -2.57
N SER A 136 39.13 -29.59 -1.99
CA SER A 136 38.08 -28.86 -2.70
C SER A 136 38.46 -27.40 -2.97
N ASP A 137 37.81 -26.77 -3.96
CA ASP A 137 38.00 -25.35 -4.25
C ASP A 137 37.57 -24.46 -3.07
N VAL A 138 36.60 -24.90 -2.26
CA VAL A 138 36.21 -24.22 -1.01
C VAL A 138 37.37 -24.20 -0.01
N ALA A 139 38.17 -25.27 0.06
CA ALA A 139 39.35 -25.30 0.93
C ALA A 139 40.43 -24.29 0.50
N LEU A 140 40.56 -24.01 -0.80
CA LEU A 140 41.43 -22.95 -1.31
C LEU A 140 40.91 -21.56 -0.94
N GLU A 141 39.59 -21.32 -1.04
CA GLU A 141 38.95 -20.06 -0.67
C GLU A 141 39.17 -19.72 0.81
N THR A 142 39.00 -20.70 1.71
CA THR A 142 39.18 -20.50 3.16
C THR A 142 40.62 -20.17 3.59
N GLN A 143 41.62 -20.45 2.72
CA GLN A 143 43.02 -20.11 2.96
C GLN A 143 43.39 -18.70 2.49
N ASP A 144 42.51 -18.01 1.77
CA ASP A 144 42.74 -16.63 1.36
C ASP A 144 42.82 -15.72 2.61
N PRO A 145 43.90 -14.92 2.79
CA PRO A 145 44.01 -14.00 3.91
C PRO A 145 42.83 -13.04 4.06
N SER A 146 42.19 -12.66 2.94
CA SER A 146 41.00 -11.81 2.93
C SER A 146 39.78 -12.52 3.51
N PHE A 147 39.63 -13.83 3.26
CA PHE A 147 38.57 -14.63 3.85
C PHE A 147 38.72 -14.70 5.36
N VAL A 148 39.93 -14.99 5.85
CA VAL A 148 40.23 -15.10 7.29
C VAL A 148 39.98 -13.77 8.01
N GLU A 149 40.46 -12.66 7.45
CA GLU A 149 40.23 -11.32 8.03
C GLU A 149 38.74 -10.98 8.11
N MET A 150 37.97 -11.29 7.06
CA MET A 150 36.52 -11.02 7.02
C MET A 150 35.77 -11.89 8.02
N ALA A 151 36.10 -13.19 8.13
CA ALA A 151 35.49 -14.09 9.09
C ALA A 151 35.71 -13.62 10.54
N GLU A 152 36.95 -13.24 10.91
CA GLU A 152 37.26 -12.68 12.23
C GLU A 152 36.52 -11.36 12.50
N THR A 153 36.39 -10.53 11.46
CA THR A 153 35.66 -9.26 11.55
C THR A 153 34.18 -9.48 11.87
N TYR A 154 33.51 -10.38 11.14
CA TYR A 154 32.09 -10.69 11.37
C TYR A 154 31.85 -11.43 12.70
N GLU A 155 32.78 -12.27 13.15
CA GLU A 155 32.74 -12.89 14.48
C GLU A 155 32.76 -11.82 15.59
N THR A 156 33.64 -10.81 15.44
CA THR A 156 33.73 -9.69 16.38
C THR A 156 32.45 -8.85 16.37
N ILE A 157 31.94 -8.50 15.18
CA ILE A 157 30.69 -7.75 15.03
C ILE A 157 29.51 -8.48 15.66
N TYR A 158 29.41 -9.80 15.46
CA TYR A 158 28.34 -10.63 16.02
C TYR A 158 28.36 -10.61 17.56
N HIS A 159 29.55 -10.70 18.17
CA HIS A 159 29.69 -10.67 19.62
C HIS A 159 29.45 -9.29 20.22
N ASP A 160 30.02 -8.24 19.62
CA ASP A 160 30.00 -6.87 20.17
C ASP A 160 28.74 -6.08 19.76
N GLU A 161 27.96 -6.60 18.80
CA GLU A 161 26.78 -5.94 18.23
C GLU A 161 27.08 -4.56 17.64
N ASP A 162 28.29 -4.38 17.10
CA ASP A 162 28.78 -3.11 16.60
C ASP A 162 28.32 -2.85 15.16
N TYR A 163 27.19 -2.14 15.03
CA TYR A 163 26.66 -1.70 13.74
C TYR A 163 27.64 -0.82 12.95
N ALA A 164 28.45 0.02 13.62
CA ALA A 164 29.40 0.88 12.92
C ALA A 164 30.55 0.06 12.31
N ALA A 165 31.00 -0.98 13.01
CA ALA A 165 31.96 -1.95 12.49
C ALA A 165 31.38 -2.76 11.32
N TYR A 166 30.14 -3.25 11.44
CA TYR A 166 29.41 -3.89 10.34
C TYR A 166 29.38 -3.01 9.10
N MET A 167 28.94 -1.76 9.26
CA MET A 167 28.91 -0.82 8.17
C MET A 167 30.31 -0.71 7.58
N LYS A 168 31.36 -0.44 8.35
CA LYS A 168 32.72 -0.31 7.81
C LYS A 168 33.20 -1.55 7.03
N ALA A 169 32.90 -2.75 7.51
CA ALA A 169 33.21 -4.01 6.82
C ALA A 169 32.50 -4.10 5.46
N TYR A 170 31.20 -3.78 5.43
CA TYR A 170 30.43 -3.76 4.19
C TYR A 170 30.96 -2.72 3.17
N GLU A 171 31.55 -1.60 3.64
CA GLU A 171 32.14 -0.61 2.72
C GLU A 171 33.35 -1.17 2.00
N ARG A 172 34.15 -1.90 2.78
CA ARG A 172 35.37 -2.52 2.29
C ARG A 172 35.01 -3.50 1.19
N GLN A 173 33.99 -4.33 1.41
CA GLN A 173 33.47 -5.26 0.39
C GLN A 173 33.03 -4.53 -0.90
N ILE A 174 32.24 -3.46 -0.80
CA ILE A 174 31.82 -2.68 -1.99
C ILE A 174 33.05 -2.12 -2.73
N ARG A 175 34.04 -1.62 -2.00
CA ARG A 175 35.26 -1.05 -2.59
C ARG A 175 36.16 -2.10 -3.23
N SER A 176 36.24 -3.30 -2.66
CA SER A 176 37.07 -4.39 -3.13
C SER A 176 36.37 -5.33 -4.12
N SER A 177 35.05 -5.20 -4.32
CA SER A 177 34.30 -6.05 -5.24
C SER A 177 34.81 -5.89 -6.68
N ALA A 178 35.19 -7.02 -7.27
CA ALA A 178 35.57 -7.14 -8.66
C ALA A 178 34.36 -7.20 -9.61
N GLU A 179 33.17 -7.49 -9.09
CA GLU A 179 31.93 -7.58 -9.85
C GLU A 179 31.36 -6.19 -10.18
N LEU A 180 31.64 -5.20 -9.34
CA LEU A 180 31.15 -3.83 -9.50
C LEU A 180 32.10 -3.00 -10.37
N ASN A 181 31.54 -2.37 -11.41
CA ASN A 181 32.25 -1.33 -12.14
C ASN A 181 32.34 -0.02 -11.31
N GLU A 182 33.11 0.96 -11.78
CA GLU A 182 33.34 2.22 -11.05
C GLU A 182 32.04 3.00 -10.77
N ILE A 183 31.10 2.98 -11.71
CA ILE A 183 29.79 3.62 -11.62
C ILE A 183 28.92 2.96 -10.52
N GLN A 184 28.78 1.63 -10.59
CA GLN A 184 28.01 0.83 -9.63
C GLN A 184 28.58 1.02 -8.22
N ARG A 185 29.91 1.00 -8.10
CA ARG A 185 30.59 1.23 -6.83
C ARG A 185 30.27 2.61 -6.22
N ASP A 186 30.27 3.66 -7.02
CA ASP A 186 29.94 5.02 -6.53
C ASP A 186 28.47 5.15 -6.11
N ILE A 187 27.56 4.50 -6.85
CA ILE A 187 26.13 4.46 -6.53
C ILE A 187 25.89 3.71 -5.21
N GLU A 188 26.43 2.50 -5.05
CA GLU A 188 26.24 1.72 -3.81
C GLU A 188 26.86 2.45 -2.60
N LEU A 189 28.01 3.11 -2.76
CA LEU A 189 28.59 3.95 -1.70
C LEU A 189 27.71 5.15 -1.35
N THR A 190 27.00 5.72 -2.32
CA THR A 190 26.06 6.83 -2.10
C THR A 190 24.81 6.38 -1.37
N VAL A 191 24.16 5.31 -1.83
CA VAL A 191 22.99 4.70 -1.19
C VAL A 191 23.29 4.34 0.26
N ARG A 192 24.46 3.76 0.50
CA ARG A 192 24.95 3.43 1.84
C ARG A 192 25.09 4.64 2.76
N ARG A 193 25.52 5.80 2.27
CA ARG A 193 25.59 7.03 3.09
C ARG A 193 24.20 7.46 3.54
N TYR A 194 23.20 7.32 2.68
CA TYR A 194 21.81 7.58 3.05
C TYR A 194 21.30 6.58 4.10
N ARG A 195 21.64 5.29 3.99
CA ARG A 195 21.30 4.28 5.01
C ARG A 195 21.88 4.66 6.38
N LEU A 196 23.17 4.99 6.45
CA LEU A 196 23.83 5.37 7.71
C LEU A 196 23.30 6.68 8.30
N ALA A 197 22.81 7.59 7.46
CA ALA A 197 22.18 8.83 7.92
C ALA A 197 20.76 8.59 8.48
N ALA A 198 20.04 7.60 7.95
CA ALA A 198 18.69 7.26 8.34
C ALA A 198 18.63 6.29 9.53
N ASP A 199 19.52 5.30 9.58
CA ASP A 199 19.64 4.31 10.63
C ASP A 199 21.05 4.35 11.21
N LEU A 200 21.19 4.99 12.38
CA LEU A 200 22.48 5.18 13.06
C LEU A 200 22.91 3.95 13.87
N HIS A 201 21.97 3.05 14.18
CA HIS A 201 22.17 1.98 15.16
C HIS A 201 21.87 0.58 14.62
N GLY A 202 21.41 0.46 13.37
CA GLY A 202 21.05 -0.82 12.78
C GLY A 202 19.68 -1.31 13.23
N GLU A 203 18.83 -0.45 13.78
CA GLU A 203 17.55 -0.83 14.37
C GLU A 203 16.44 -1.00 13.33
N ASN A 204 16.78 -0.90 12.03
CA ASN A 204 15.80 -1.15 10.98
C ASN A 204 15.25 -2.57 11.04
N THR A 205 13.94 -2.69 11.08
CA THR A 205 13.19 -3.95 10.98
C THR A 205 12.14 -3.88 9.87
N GLY A 206 11.97 -2.72 9.22
CA GLY A 206 10.95 -2.48 8.21
C GLY A 206 11.52 -2.30 6.80
N ALA A 207 10.67 -2.56 5.80
CA ALA A 207 11.02 -2.46 4.38
C ALA A 207 11.13 -1.02 3.85
N GLU A 208 10.51 -0.04 4.51
CA GLU A 208 10.38 1.33 3.97
C GLU A 208 11.74 1.99 3.69
N LEU A 209 12.73 1.80 4.58
CA LEU A 209 14.08 2.31 4.36
C LEU A 209 14.67 1.74 3.06
N ASP A 210 14.52 0.44 2.85
CA ASP A 210 15.09 -0.25 1.69
C ASP A 210 14.38 0.12 0.40
N GLU A 211 13.05 0.31 0.44
CA GLU A 211 12.26 0.83 -0.68
C GLU A 211 12.72 2.23 -1.11
N LEU A 212 12.95 3.14 -0.15
CA LEU A 212 13.44 4.49 -0.44
C LEU A 212 14.86 4.50 -1.01
N LEU A 213 15.72 3.66 -0.46
CA LEU A 213 17.08 3.48 -0.95
C LEU A 213 17.11 2.89 -2.36
N ASP A 214 16.22 1.95 -2.67
CA ASP A 214 16.11 1.35 -4.00
C ASP A 214 15.63 2.35 -5.05
N VAL A 215 14.69 3.25 -4.72
CA VAL A 215 14.27 4.33 -5.63
C VAL A 215 15.45 5.25 -5.98
N ILE A 216 16.27 5.61 -4.99
CA ILE A 216 17.48 6.43 -5.21
C ILE A 216 18.47 5.67 -6.10
N ARG A 217 18.71 4.40 -5.79
CA ARG A 217 19.58 3.51 -6.56
C ARG A 217 19.14 3.44 -8.02
N ARG A 218 17.86 3.16 -8.27
CA ARG A 218 17.26 3.06 -9.61
C ARG A 218 17.40 4.35 -10.39
N TYR A 219 17.14 5.51 -9.76
CA TYR A 219 17.32 6.80 -10.42
C TYR A 219 18.78 7.08 -10.81
N GLU A 220 19.75 6.85 -9.92
CA GLU A 220 21.16 7.08 -10.23
C GLU A 220 21.67 6.12 -11.33
N TYR A 221 21.22 4.86 -11.33
CA TYR A 221 21.50 3.96 -12.45
C TYR A 221 20.88 4.45 -13.76
N ALA A 222 19.59 4.79 -13.74
CA ALA A 222 18.87 5.27 -14.92
C ALA A 222 19.50 6.52 -15.54
N LYS A 223 19.97 7.44 -14.69
CA LYS A 223 20.65 8.67 -15.10
C LYS A 223 21.99 8.41 -15.79
N GLN A 224 22.73 7.38 -15.38
CA GLN A 224 24.04 7.05 -15.95
C GLN A 224 23.96 6.11 -17.16
N LEU A 225 23.05 5.14 -17.13
CA LEU A 225 22.92 4.08 -18.14
C LEU A 225 21.89 4.40 -19.22
N GLY A 226 20.94 5.30 -18.96
CA GLY A 226 19.87 5.68 -19.88
C GLY A 226 18.71 4.66 -19.94
N TYR A 227 18.71 3.62 -19.11
CA TYR A 227 17.65 2.63 -18.97
C TYR A 227 17.54 2.17 -17.51
N ASP A 228 16.38 1.63 -17.14
CA ASP A 228 16.16 1.09 -15.79
C ASP A 228 16.71 -0.35 -15.69
N PRO A 229 17.74 -0.62 -14.86
CA PRO A 229 18.31 -1.96 -14.72
C PRO A 229 17.35 -2.97 -14.08
N SER A 230 16.29 -2.53 -13.39
CA SER A 230 15.27 -3.46 -12.85
C SER A 230 14.29 -3.97 -13.91
N SER A 231 14.32 -3.40 -15.12
CA SER A 231 13.51 -3.87 -16.24
C SER A 231 14.14 -5.13 -16.84
N GLN A 232 13.32 -6.16 -17.07
CA GLN A 232 13.74 -7.38 -17.78
C GLN A 232 14.21 -7.12 -19.23
N THR A 233 13.97 -5.91 -19.73
CA THR A 233 14.33 -5.48 -21.09
C THR A 233 15.07 -4.15 -21.03
N VAL A 234 16.22 -4.07 -21.71
CA VAL A 234 17.01 -2.84 -21.88
C VAL A 234 16.29 -1.91 -22.85
N ILE A 235 15.26 -1.23 -22.35
CA ILE A 235 14.50 -0.22 -23.07
C ILE A 235 14.97 1.13 -22.55
N PRO A 236 15.46 2.04 -23.42
CA PRO A 236 15.82 3.38 -22.98
C PRO A 236 14.58 4.09 -22.42
N LEU A 237 14.73 4.70 -21.25
CA LEU A 237 13.65 5.41 -20.58
C LEU A 237 13.21 6.61 -21.42
N SER A 238 11.90 6.82 -21.53
CA SER A 238 11.36 8.06 -22.06
C SER A 238 11.68 9.24 -21.14
N ALA A 239 11.63 10.46 -21.68
CA ALA A 239 11.88 11.67 -20.89
C ALA A 239 10.90 11.83 -19.72
N ASP A 240 9.66 11.35 -19.88
CA ASP A 240 8.62 11.43 -18.86
C ASP A 240 8.89 10.41 -17.72
N GLU A 241 9.29 9.18 -18.06
CA GLU A 241 9.65 8.15 -17.05
C GLU A 241 10.89 8.57 -16.25
N LEU A 242 11.91 9.13 -16.91
CA LEU A 242 13.08 9.65 -16.22
C LEU A 242 12.73 10.83 -15.30
N GLN A 243 11.80 11.69 -15.72
CA GLN A 243 11.31 12.78 -14.88
C GLN A 243 10.50 12.26 -13.68
N GLN A 244 9.74 11.17 -13.83
CA GLN A 244 9.04 10.54 -12.73
C GLN A 244 10.02 9.93 -11.71
N LEU A 245 10.99 9.15 -12.17
CA LEU A 245 12.04 8.58 -11.30
C LEU A 245 12.81 9.69 -10.57
N PHE A 246 13.13 10.78 -11.25
CA PHE A 246 13.76 11.94 -10.61
C PHE A 246 12.89 12.53 -9.48
N ARG A 247 11.57 12.65 -9.68
CA ARG A 247 10.65 13.14 -8.65
C ARG A 247 10.63 12.21 -7.45
N GLU A 248 10.49 10.92 -7.69
CA GLU A 248 10.43 9.89 -6.64
C GLU A 248 11.73 9.85 -5.84
N ALA A 249 12.89 9.84 -6.51
CA ALA A 249 14.20 9.88 -5.85
C ALA A 249 14.41 11.16 -5.03
N THR A 250 14.04 12.33 -5.56
CA THR A 250 14.16 13.60 -4.81
C THR A 250 13.30 13.59 -3.54
N ILE A 251 12.11 12.99 -3.60
CA ILE A 251 11.24 12.82 -2.43
C ILE A 251 11.87 11.83 -1.44
N ALA A 252 12.43 10.72 -1.91
CA ALA A 252 13.12 9.73 -1.08
C ALA A 252 14.33 10.33 -0.34
N GLU A 253 15.19 11.07 -1.03
CA GLU A 253 16.32 11.78 -0.45
C GLU A 253 15.88 12.78 0.62
N TYR A 254 14.80 13.52 0.36
CA TYR A 254 14.23 14.45 1.33
C TYR A 254 13.68 13.72 2.56
N ARG A 255 13.00 12.59 2.40
CA ARG A 255 12.48 11.79 3.52
C ARG A 255 13.61 11.26 4.39
N LEU A 256 14.63 10.66 3.77
CA LEU A 256 15.79 10.10 4.48
C LEU A 256 16.57 11.18 5.22
N SER A 257 16.88 12.30 4.57
CA SER A 257 17.64 13.40 5.18
C SER A 257 16.93 14.11 6.34
N ASN A 258 15.59 14.02 6.41
CA ASN A 258 14.80 14.64 7.47
C ASN A 258 14.22 13.63 8.48
N GLY A 259 14.59 12.35 8.39
CA GLY A 259 14.12 11.30 9.30
C GLY A 259 12.61 11.00 9.18
N TYR A 260 12.03 11.15 7.98
CA TYR A 260 10.65 10.75 7.69
C TYR A 260 10.60 9.35 7.09
N VAL A 261 11.15 8.38 7.83
CA VAL A 261 11.21 6.97 7.45
C VAL A 261 10.80 6.12 8.65
N SER A 262 9.88 5.18 8.45
CA SER A 262 9.63 4.14 9.44
C SER A 262 10.73 3.09 9.39
N LEU A 263 11.34 2.83 10.54
CA LEU A 263 12.30 1.73 10.71
C LEU A 263 11.64 0.49 11.32
N SER A 264 10.35 0.55 11.66
CA SER A 264 9.65 -0.52 12.37
C SER A 264 8.68 -1.27 11.46
N GLU A 265 8.77 -2.61 11.47
CA GLU A 265 7.79 -3.49 10.83
C GLU A 265 6.39 -3.32 11.45
N GLU A 266 6.32 -3.05 12.75
CA GLU A 266 5.06 -2.81 13.46
C GLU A 266 4.36 -1.55 12.95
N ASP A 267 5.13 -0.50 12.64
CA ASP A 267 4.59 0.74 12.10
C ASP A 267 4.09 0.56 10.66
N ALA A 268 4.81 -0.23 9.85
CA ALA A 268 4.41 -0.57 8.48
C ALA A 268 3.14 -1.44 8.44
N THR A 269 3.02 -2.42 9.35
CA THR A 269 1.80 -3.23 9.47
C THR A 269 0.62 -2.39 9.97
N CYS A 270 0.84 -1.48 10.92
CA CYS A 270 -0.18 -0.54 11.38
C CYS A 270 -0.65 0.41 10.26
N SER A 271 0.25 0.92 9.41
CA SER A 271 -0.13 1.77 8.27
C SER A 271 -0.95 1.00 7.23
N ALA A 272 -0.55 -0.22 6.87
CA ALA A 272 -1.31 -1.08 5.97
C ALA A 272 -2.73 -1.39 6.49
N LEU A 273 -2.88 -1.58 7.81
CA LEU A 273 -4.19 -1.76 8.44
C LEU A 273 -5.03 -0.49 8.43
N ALA A 274 -4.42 0.67 8.65
CA ALA A 274 -5.10 1.95 8.52
C ALA A 274 -5.66 2.14 7.10
N ASP A 275 -4.88 1.80 6.07
CA ASP A 275 -5.33 1.81 4.67
C ASP A 275 -6.46 0.80 4.39
N LEU A 276 -6.39 -0.40 4.97
CA LEU A 276 -7.49 -1.36 4.89
C LEU A 276 -8.77 -0.81 5.52
N MET A 277 -8.65 -0.16 6.69
CA MET A 277 -9.77 0.46 7.39
C MET A 277 -10.38 1.59 6.56
N HIS A 278 -9.54 2.42 5.96
CA HIS A 278 -9.95 3.46 5.04
C HIS A 278 -10.79 2.90 3.89
N ASN A 279 -10.31 1.82 3.26
CA ASN A 279 -10.97 1.17 2.15
C ASN A 279 -12.34 0.57 2.54
N ILE A 280 -12.41 -0.17 3.64
CA ILE A 280 -13.68 -0.74 4.14
C ILE A 280 -14.69 0.39 4.40
N THR A 281 -14.23 1.43 5.07
CA THR A 281 -15.03 2.61 5.42
C THR A 281 -15.59 3.29 4.17
N ARG A 282 -14.77 3.46 3.14
CA ARG A 282 -15.18 3.96 1.82
C ARG A 282 -16.29 3.11 1.19
N TYR A 283 -16.18 1.78 1.22
CA TYR A 283 -17.22 0.88 0.69
C TYR A 283 -18.54 1.01 1.45
N PHE A 284 -18.52 1.20 2.77
CA PHE A 284 -19.75 1.44 3.52
C PHE A 284 -20.41 2.78 3.14
N ILE A 285 -19.63 3.85 2.97
CA ILE A 285 -20.14 5.15 2.50
C ILE A 285 -20.81 4.97 1.13
N LEU A 286 -20.16 4.27 0.20
CA LEU A 286 -20.71 3.95 -1.12
C LEU A 286 -22.07 3.24 -1.00
N VAL A 287 -22.15 2.16 -0.21
CA VAL A 287 -23.38 1.38 -0.04
C VAL A 287 -24.51 2.23 0.51
N ILE A 288 -24.25 3.05 1.54
CA ILE A 288 -25.24 3.94 2.14
C ILE A 288 -25.72 4.97 1.12
N MET A 289 -24.81 5.60 0.40
CA MET A 289 -25.12 6.64 -0.57
C MET A 289 -25.91 6.10 -1.76
N VAL A 290 -25.46 5.00 -2.35
CA VAL A 290 -26.17 4.33 -3.46
C VAL A 290 -27.55 3.86 -3.00
N TYR A 291 -27.68 3.33 -1.78
CA TYR A 291 -28.99 2.98 -1.21
C TYR A 291 -29.92 4.20 -1.10
N LEU A 292 -29.40 5.34 -0.65
CA LEU A 292 -30.18 6.59 -0.56
C LEU A 292 -30.64 7.08 -1.95
N GLY A 293 -29.76 7.04 -2.94
CA GLY A 293 -30.11 7.35 -4.33
C GLY A 293 -31.17 6.39 -4.90
N ALA A 294 -30.98 5.09 -4.71
CA ALA A 294 -31.91 4.06 -5.15
C ALA A 294 -33.29 4.18 -4.49
N ARG A 295 -33.33 4.57 -3.21
CA ARG A 295 -34.57 4.71 -2.42
C ARG A 295 -35.41 5.92 -2.83
N TRP A 296 -34.84 6.93 -3.49
CA TRP A 296 -35.51 8.19 -3.73
C TRP A 296 -36.93 8.06 -4.32
N ILE A 297 -37.07 7.60 -5.57
CA ILE A 297 -38.41 7.47 -6.20
C ILE A 297 -38.96 6.07 -6.03
N ALA A 298 -38.14 5.03 -6.23
CA ALA A 298 -38.58 3.65 -6.10
C ALA A 298 -39.10 3.33 -4.68
N GLY A 299 -38.54 3.96 -3.64
CA GLY A 299 -39.00 3.81 -2.26
C GLY A 299 -40.29 4.59 -1.96
N GLU A 300 -40.44 5.79 -2.51
CA GLU A 300 -41.68 6.59 -2.38
C GLU A 300 -42.85 5.98 -3.17
N TRP A 301 -42.56 5.34 -4.29
CA TRP A 301 -43.51 4.58 -5.11
C TRP A 301 -44.10 3.39 -4.33
N ARG A 302 -43.23 2.55 -3.75
CA ARG A 302 -43.65 1.40 -2.91
C ARG A 302 -44.46 1.82 -1.70
N ALA A 303 -44.18 3.00 -1.15
CA ALA A 303 -44.89 3.52 0.03
C ALA A 303 -46.17 4.30 -0.30
N ALA A 304 -46.59 4.38 -1.57
CA ALA A 304 -47.72 5.18 -2.04
C ALA A 304 -47.69 6.66 -1.59
N ARG A 305 -46.51 7.21 -1.30
CA ARG A 305 -46.35 8.60 -0.84
C ARG A 305 -46.19 9.59 -1.98
N LEU A 306 -45.78 9.10 -3.16
CA LEU A 306 -45.57 9.94 -4.32
C LEU A 306 -46.89 10.63 -4.75
N SER A 307 -48.00 9.91 -4.70
CA SER A 307 -49.35 10.44 -5.01
C SER A 307 -49.77 11.59 -4.09
N PHE A 308 -49.36 11.60 -2.81
CA PHE A 308 -49.63 12.70 -1.88
C PHE A 308 -48.67 13.89 -2.05
N SER A 309 -47.41 13.64 -2.45
CA SER A 309 -46.43 14.71 -2.72
C SER A 309 -46.76 15.47 -4.02
N LEU A 310 -47.36 14.77 -4.99
CA LEU A 310 -47.77 15.30 -6.29
C LEU A 310 -49.03 16.18 -6.24
N THR A 311 -49.86 16.07 -5.20
CA THR A 311 -51.02 16.95 -4.99
C THR A 311 -50.67 18.26 -4.27
N MET A 312 -49.45 18.39 -3.75
CA MET A 312 -48.97 19.65 -3.18
C MET A 312 -48.62 20.65 -4.30
N PRO A 313 -48.97 21.94 -4.17
CA PRO A 313 -48.73 22.96 -5.20
C PRO A 313 -47.25 23.40 -5.21
N GLN A 314 -46.34 22.49 -5.54
CA GLN A 314 -44.91 22.76 -5.68
C GLN A 314 -44.42 22.34 -7.07
N ARG A 315 -43.53 23.16 -7.65
CA ARG A 315 -42.91 22.84 -8.95
C ARG A 315 -42.06 21.57 -8.81
N ARG A 316 -42.27 20.58 -9.68
CA ARG A 316 -41.53 19.30 -9.69
C ARG A 316 -40.00 19.51 -9.73
N SER A 317 -39.52 20.47 -10.52
CA SER A 317 -38.10 20.84 -10.56
C SER A 317 -37.52 21.23 -9.18
N CYS A 318 -38.29 21.93 -8.36
CA CYS A 318 -37.87 22.34 -7.01
C CYS A 318 -37.68 21.13 -6.08
N GLN A 319 -38.56 20.12 -6.20
CA GLN A 319 -38.47 18.88 -5.42
C GLN A 319 -37.26 18.03 -5.83
N PHE A 320 -36.95 17.99 -7.13
CA PHE A 320 -35.76 17.35 -7.69
C PHE A 320 -34.47 17.96 -7.13
N PHE A 321 -34.28 19.27 -7.30
CA PHE A 321 -33.06 19.94 -6.83
C PHE A 321 -32.93 19.92 -5.31
N ALA A 322 -34.04 20.02 -4.57
CA ALA A 322 -34.01 19.88 -3.11
C ALA A 322 -33.52 18.50 -2.68
N GLN A 323 -33.92 17.44 -3.40
CA GLN A 323 -33.43 16.09 -3.14
C GLN A 323 -31.93 15.97 -3.42
N MET A 324 -31.48 16.38 -4.61
CA MET A 324 -30.08 16.27 -5.00
C MET A 324 -29.17 17.05 -4.06
N LEU A 325 -29.57 18.27 -3.68
CA LEU A 325 -28.83 19.07 -2.71
C LEU A 325 -28.79 18.40 -1.33
N THR A 326 -29.92 17.88 -0.85
CA THR A 326 -29.99 17.18 0.44
C THR A 326 -29.09 15.95 0.46
N MET A 327 -29.10 15.16 -0.60
CA MET A 327 -28.29 13.96 -0.73
C MET A 327 -26.79 14.30 -0.77
N THR A 328 -26.42 15.35 -1.50
CA THR A 328 -25.04 15.83 -1.58
C THR A 328 -24.54 16.31 -0.22
N LEU A 329 -25.28 17.19 0.47
CA LEU A 329 -24.89 17.70 1.79
C LEU A 329 -24.83 16.59 2.83
N PHE A 330 -25.77 15.65 2.79
CA PHE A 330 -25.80 14.53 3.72
C PHE A 330 -24.64 13.55 3.49
N GLY A 331 -24.29 13.29 2.23
CA GLY A 331 -23.14 12.44 1.92
C GLY A 331 -21.81 13.07 2.29
N VAL A 332 -21.61 14.37 2.04
CA VAL A 332 -20.42 15.09 2.53
C VAL A 332 -20.33 15.02 4.06
N LEU A 333 -21.45 15.23 4.76
CA LEU A 333 -21.48 15.12 6.22
C LEU A 333 -21.12 13.72 6.71
N ILE A 334 -21.66 12.66 6.08
CA ILE A 334 -21.29 11.28 6.42
C ILE A 334 -19.78 11.07 6.19
N ALA A 335 -19.26 11.47 5.03
CA ALA A 335 -17.84 11.30 4.71
C ALA A 335 -16.94 11.98 5.76
N LEU A 336 -17.26 13.22 6.16
CA LEU A 336 -16.52 13.96 7.19
C LEU A 336 -16.62 13.32 8.58
N LEU A 337 -17.82 12.90 9.01
CA LEU A 337 -18.00 12.26 10.31
C LEU A 337 -17.27 10.93 10.40
N THR A 338 -17.34 10.16 9.32
CA THR A 338 -16.68 8.88 9.20
C THR A 338 -15.16 9.03 9.19
N TYR A 339 -14.62 10.03 8.48
CA TYR A 339 -13.19 10.33 8.52
C TYR A 339 -12.71 10.75 9.91
N GLY A 340 -13.49 11.59 10.61
CA GLY A 340 -13.18 11.95 11.99
C GLY A 340 -13.21 10.74 12.94
N TRP A 341 -14.11 9.78 12.69
CA TRP A 341 -14.16 8.52 13.42
C TRP A 341 -12.94 7.62 13.14
N GLU A 342 -12.54 7.52 11.88
CA GLU A 342 -11.35 6.77 11.45
C GLU A 342 -10.08 7.32 12.12
N ILE A 343 -9.86 8.64 12.08
CA ILE A 343 -8.72 9.27 12.75
C ILE A 343 -8.73 8.98 14.26
N LEU A 344 -9.90 9.08 14.90
CA LEU A 344 -10.01 8.88 16.34
C LEU A 344 -9.56 7.47 16.75
N TRP A 345 -10.00 6.44 16.02
CA TRP A 345 -9.65 5.06 16.32
C TRP A 345 -8.24 4.70 15.85
N SER A 346 -7.80 5.21 14.70
CA SER A 346 -6.42 5.08 14.27
C SER A 346 -5.47 5.64 15.33
N PHE A 347 -5.76 6.82 15.88
CA PHE A 347 -4.96 7.40 16.95
C PHE A 347 -5.01 6.60 18.26
N LEU A 348 -6.17 6.01 18.59
CA LEU A 348 -6.33 5.22 19.81
C LEU A 348 -5.59 3.87 19.77
N PHE A 349 -5.61 3.19 18.62
CA PHE A 349 -5.03 1.85 18.46
C PHE A 349 -3.60 1.85 17.90
N TYR A 350 -3.28 2.78 16.99
CA TYR A 350 -2.02 2.80 16.24
C TYR A 350 -1.19 4.06 16.52
N GLY A 351 -1.69 4.98 17.35
CA GLY A 351 -0.97 6.22 17.68
C GLY A 351 -0.76 7.12 16.48
N LYS A 352 0.51 7.39 16.12
CA LYS A 352 0.86 8.22 14.95
C LYS A 352 1.04 7.39 13.68
N SER A 353 1.15 6.07 13.81
CA SER A 353 1.41 5.15 12.70
C SER A 353 0.17 5.07 11.81
N GLY A 354 0.36 5.11 10.49
CA GLY A 354 -0.73 5.20 9.51
C GLY A 354 -1.29 6.61 9.27
N GLN A 355 -0.65 7.66 9.80
CA GLN A 355 -0.94 9.06 9.45
C GLN A 355 0.24 9.75 8.76
N ASP A 356 0.92 9.00 7.90
CA ASP A 356 2.14 9.43 7.25
C ASP A 356 1.91 10.68 6.41
N ALA A 357 2.91 11.56 6.43
CA ALA A 357 2.85 12.78 5.67
C ALA A 357 2.94 12.45 4.18
N PHE A 358 2.14 13.15 3.39
CA PHE A 358 2.23 13.07 1.95
C PHE A 358 3.30 14.03 1.43
N PHE A 359 4.15 13.56 0.51
CA PHE A 359 5.24 14.33 -0.07
C PHE A 359 5.06 14.43 -1.58
N SER A 360 5.25 15.63 -2.14
CA SER A 360 5.17 15.86 -3.58
C SER A 360 6.22 16.87 -4.03
N LEU A 361 6.72 16.73 -5.25
CA LEU A 361 7.68 17.68 -5.83
C LEU A 361 6.93 18.87 -6.44
N THR A 362 7.27 20.08 -6.03
CA THR A 362 6.80 21.31 -6.67
C THR A 362 7.40 21.50 -8.05
N ALA A 363 6.73 22.26 -8.93
CA ALA A 363 7.27 22.63 -10.23
C ALA A 363 8.59 23.43 -10.14
N SER A 364 8.86 24.05 -8.98
CA SER A 364 10.12 24.73 -8.65
C SER A 364 11.25 23.81 -8.15
N GLY A 365 11.01 22.50 -8.04
CA GLY A 365 12.01 21.51 -7.60
C GLY A 365 12.14 21.32 -6.09
N GLY A 366 11.34 22.01 -5.27
CA GLY A 366 11.28 21.80 -3.81
C GLY A 366 10.26 20.72 -3.43
N VAL A 367 10.51 19.98 -2.36
CA VAL A 367 9.56 19.00 -1.81
C VAL A 367 8.54 19.71 -0.92
N TYR A 368 7.25 19.51 -1.20
CA TYR A 368 6.14 20.00 -0.41
C TYR A 368 5.56 18.87 0.45
N ARG A 369 5.34 19.17 1.73
CA ARG A 369 4.82 18.22 2.72
C ARG A 369 3.39 18.60 3.11
N ILE A 370 2.48 17.63 3.05
CA ILE A 370 1.11 17.72 3.58
C ILE A 370 1.03 16.76 4.77
N SER A 371 0.49 17.22 5.90
CA SER A 371 0.22 16.35 7.04
C SER A 371 -0.73 15.22 6.63
N GLY A 372 -0.51 13.99 7.12
CA GLY A 372 -1.36 12.83 6.79
C GLY A 372 -2.85 13.08 7.06
N VAL A 373 -3.19 13.79 8.15
CA VAL A 373 -4.56 14.22 8.47
C VAL A 373 -5.18 15.14 7.39
N TRP A 374 -4.42 16.07 6.83
CA TRP A 374 -4.94 16.94 5.78
C TRP A 374 -5.02 16.22 4.44
N TYR A 375 -4.04 15.39 4.16
CA TYR A 375 -4.01 14.56 2.96
C TYR A 375 -5.17 13.56 2.93
N GLY A 376 -5.39 12.83 4.02
CA GLY A 376 -6.53 11.92 4.18
C GLY A 376 -7.87 12.63 4.05
N LEU A 377 -8.03 13.82 4.63
CA LEU A 377 -9.25 14.62 4.45
C LEU A 377 -9.53 14.95 2.98
N LEU A 378 -8.50 15.37 2.25
CA LEU A 378 -8.63 15.67 0.82
C LEU A 378 -8.98 14.42 0.02
N ASN A 379 -8.34 13.28 0.30
CA ASN A 379 -8.66 12.01 -0.32
C ASN A 379 -10.12 11.59 -0.09
N VAL A 380 -10.62 11.69 1.14
CA VAL A 380 -12.03 11.37 1.45
C VAL A 380 -12.99 12.23 0.63
N LEU A 381 -12.67 13.51 0.43
CA LEU A 381 -13.50 14.42 -0.36
C LEU A 381 -13.43 14.10 -1.86
N PHE A 382 -12.26 13.73 -2.37
CA PHE A 382 -12.07 13.29 -3.75
C PHE A 382 -12.78 11.95 -4.02
N ASP A 383 -12.64 10.97 -3.14
CA ASP A 383 -13.35 9.70 -3.20
C ASP A 383 -14.87 9.88 -3.09
N TYR A 384 -15.33 10.83 -2.29
CA TYR A 384 -16.76 11.16 -2.23
C TYR A 384 -17.31 11.63 -3.58
N ALA A 385 -16.55 12.38 -4.38
CA ALA A 385 -16.99 12.81 -5.70
C ALA A 385 -17.25 11.60 -6.62
N TRP A 386 -16.40 10.57 -6.53
CA TRP A 386 -16.59 9.31 -7.25
C TRP A 386 -17.86 8.58 -6.78
N ILE A 387 -18.04 8.42 -5.47
CA ILE A 387 -19.25 7.82 -4.86
C ILE A 387 -20.52 8.59 -5.26
N TRP A 388 -20.44 9.91 -5.36
CA TRP A 388 -21.56 10.76 -5.71
C TRP A 388 -22.06 10.51 -7.14
N ILE A 389 -21.17 10.26 -8.11
CA ILE A 389 -21.56 9.90 -9.49
C ILE A 389 -22.36 8.59 -9.51
N PHE A 390 -21.91 7.57 -8.79
CA PHE A 390 -22.66 6.31 -8.69
C PHE A 390 -24.00 6.46 -7.98
N THR A 391 -24.07 7.40 -7.04
CA THR A 391 -25.33 7.76 -6.39
C THR A 391 -26.29 8.47 -7.36
N LEU A 392 -25.79 9.32 -8.26
CA LEU A 392 -26.59 9.88 -9.35
C LEU A 392 -27.08 8.80 -10.30
N PHE A 393 -26.22 7.84 -10.65
CA PHE A 393 -26.60 6.71 -11.49
C PHE A 393 -27.71 5.87 -10.84
N ALA A 394 -27.60 5.58 -9.54
CA ALA A 394 -28.65 4.94 -8.75
C ALA A 394 -29.96 5.73 -8.75
N SER A 395 -29.86 7.06 -8.64
CA SER A 395 -31.00 7.98 -8.66
C SER A 395 -31.71 7.98 -10.01
N VAL A 396 -30.97 8.00 -11.13
CA VAL A 396 -31.51 7.86 -12.49
C VAL A 396 -32.25 6.54 -12.64
N LEU A 397 -31.64 5.43 -12.26
CA LEU A 397 -32.28 4.11 -12.33
C LEU A 397 -33.53 4.04 -11.45
N SER A 398 -33.52 4.70 -10.28
CA SER A 398 -34.68 4.78 -9.38
C SER A 398 -35.87 5.44 -10.07
N VAL A 399 -35.63 6.55 -10.78
CA VAL A 399 -36.65 7.27 -11.54
C VAL A 399 -37.14 6.46 -12.74
N MET A 400 -36.22 5.82 -13.47
CA MET A 400 -36.52 5.13 -14.73
C MET A 400 -37.23 3.79 -14.52
N THR A 401 -36.72 2.97 -13.60
CA THR A 401 -37.15 1.58 -13.41
C THR A 401 -38.20 1.43 -12.31
N ARG A 402 -38.28 2.38 -11.37
CA ARG A 402 -39.11 2.29 -10.15
C ARG A 402 -38.83 1.01 -9.34
N ASN A 403 -37.68 0.38 -9.54
CA ASN A 403 -37.27 -0.84 -8.85
C ASN A 403 -36.08 -0.55 -7.93
N LEU A 404 -36.31 -0.64 -6.62
CA LEU A 404 -35.28 -0.40 -5.61
C LEU A 404 -34.07 -1.33 -5.77
N ILE A 405 -34.31 -2.61 -6.11
CA ILE A 405 -33.25 -3.62 -6.18
C ILE A 405 -32.36 -3.33 -7.39
N ALA A 406 -32.96 -3.17 -8.58
CA ALA A 406 -32.19 -2.87 -9.78
C ALA A 406 -31.40 -1.55 -9.66
N SER A 407 -32.01 -0.54 -9.05
CA SER A 407 -31.41 0.78 -8.85
C SER A 407 -30.30 0.79 -7.80
N PHE A 408 -30.22 -0.23 -6.95
CA PHE A 408 -29.18 -0.39 -5.92
C PHE A 408 -28.05 -1.31 -6.41
N VAL A 409 -28.40 -2.47 -6.97
CA VAL A 409 -27.44 -3.51 -7.35
C VAL A 409 -26.62 -3.10 -8.59
N LEU A 410 -27.24 -2.50 -9.62
CA LEU A 410 -26.53 -2.16 -10.85
C LEU A 410 -25.42 -1.11 -10.64
N PRO A 411 -25.65 0.00 -9.91
CA PRO A 411 -24.59 0.96 -9.62
C PRO A 411 -23.45 0.36 -8.78
N ILE A 412 -23.76 -0.48 -7.78
CA ILE A 412 -22.73 -1.15 -6.97
C ILE A 412 -21.91 -2.12 -7.82
N GLY A 413 -22.58 -2.93 -8.65
CA GLY A 413 -21.91 -3.85 -9.57
C GLY A 413 -21.00 -3.12 -10.54
N LEU A 414 -21.44 -1.97 -11.06
CA LEU A 414 -20.62 -1.11 -11.91
C LEU A 414 -19.45 -0.48 -11.15
N TYR A 415 -19.65 -0.04 -9.91
CA TYR A 415 -18.56 0.46 -9.06
C TYR A 415 -17.49 -0.62 -8.87
N VAL A 416 -17.89 -1.82 -8.42
CA VAL A 416 -16.96 -2.93 -8.19
C VAL A 416 -16.24 -3.33 -9.48
N ALA A 417 -16.96 -3.47 -10.60
CA ALA A 417 -16.36 -3.77 -11.89
C ALA A 417 -15.33 -2.69 -12.31
N SER A 418 -15.60 -1.43 -11.96
CA SER A 418 -14.72 -0.31 -12.24
C SER A 418 -13.50 -0.23 -11.33
N SER A 419 -13.63 -0.67 -10.07
CA SER A 419 -12.51 -0.76 -9.12
C SER A 419 -11.62 -1.99 -9.39
N VAL A 420 -12.20 -3.12 -9.83
CA VAL A 420 -11.45 -4.33 -10.23
C VAL A 420 -10.56 -4.06 -11.45
N HIS A 421 -10.87 -3.06 -12.26
CA HIS A 421 -9.99 -2.61 -13.33
C HIS A 421 -8.68 -1.96 -12.82
N MET A 422 -8.66 -1.35 -11.63
CA MET A 422 -7.39 -0.89 -11.03
C MET A 422 -6.46 -2.05 -10.66
N LEU A 423 -7.01 -3.25 -10.43
CA LEU A 423 -6.24 -4.49 -10.19
C LEU A 423 -5.74 -5.14 -11.50
N SER A 424 -6.10 -4.60 -12.67
CA SER A 424 -5.94 -5.27 -13.97
C SER A 424 -4.63 -5.01 -14.71
N ALA A 425 -3.55 -4.66 -14.01
CA ALA A 425 -2.19 -4.89 -14.54
C ALA A 425 -1.98 -6.36 -15.00
N SER A 426 -2.87 -7.27 -14.58
CA SER A 426 -2.88 -8.71 -14.86
C SER A 426 -3.85 -9.17 -15.97
N VAL A 427 -4.73 -8.31 -16.53
CA VAL A 427 -5.68 -8.71 -17.59
C VAL A 427 -5.30 -8.05 -18.93
N PRO A 428 -4.98 -8.82 -19.98
CA PRO A 428 -4.62 -8.28 -21.29
C PRO A 428 -5.87 -7.91 -22.10
N LEU A 429 -6.65 -6.92 -21.62
CA LEU A 429 -7.56 -6.22 -22.54
C LEU A 429 -6.75 -5.19 -23.34
N PRO A 430 -7.14 -4.92 -24.60
CA PRO A 430 -6.53 -3.86 -25.38
C PRO A 430 -6.57 -2.54 -24.60
N GLN A 431 -5.42 -1.90 -24.40
CA GLN A 431 -5.29 -0.60 -23.71
C GLN A 431 -6.27 0.48 -24.24
N MET A 432 -6.70 0.35 -25.50
CA MET A 432 -7.71 1.23 -26.10
C MET A 432 -9.09 1.14 -25.44
N LEU A 433 -9.52 -0.02 -24.94
CA LEU A 433 -10.85 -0.17 -24.33
C LEU A 433 -10.89 0.42 -22.91
N TYR A 434 -9.75 0.42 -22.21
CA TYR A 434 -9.64 0.96 -20.85
C TYR A 434 -9.86 2.47 -20.77
N LYS A 435 -9.48 3.21 -21.81
CA LYS A 435 -9.72 4.67 -21.92
C LYS A 435 -11.21 5.04 -21.94
N TYR A 436 -12.12 4.09 -22.13
CA TYR A 436 -13.56 4.36 -22.20
C TYR A 436 -14.35 3.87 -20.99
N LEU A 437 -13.73 3.16 -20.05
CA LEU A 437 -14.40 2.76 -18.83
C LEU A 437 -14.57 3.97 -17.91
N PRO A 438 -15.78 4.32 -17.45
CA PRO A 438 -15.96 5.51 -16.62
C PRO A 438 -15.14 5.51 -15.33
N GLY A 439 -14.86 4.32 -14.76
CA GLY A 439 -14.08 4.16 -13.54
C GLY A 439 -12.64 4.64 -13.60
N THR A 440 -11.99 4.59 -14.77
CA THR A 440 -10.58 5.01 -14.91
C THR A 440 -10.39 6.50 -14.71
N HIS A 441 -11.44 7.28 -15.00
CA HIS A 441 -11.40 8.75 -15.00
C HIS A 441 -12.14 9.37 -13.83
N PHE A 442 -12.73 8.57 -12.94
CA PHE A 442 -13.51 9.06 -11.80
C PHE A 442 -12.73 9.10 -10.50
N ASP A 443 -11.55 8.50 -10.47
CA ASP A 443 -10.63 8.64 -9.35
C ASP A 443 -9.93 10.01 -9.43
N LEU A 444 -10.12 10.84 -8.40
CA LEU A 444 -9.51 12.17 -8.30
C LEU A 444 -8.26 12.15 -7.41
N SER A 445 -7.87 11.00 -6.84
CA SER A 445 -6.62 10.86 -6.08
C SER A 445 -5.38 11.22 -6.92
N TYR A 446 -5.46 11.12 -8.26
CA TYR A 446 -4.43 11.62 -9.18
C TYR A 446 -4.12 13.12 -9.04
N VAL A 447 -5.06 13.93 -8.55
CA VAL A 447 -4.82 15.36 -8.26
C VAL A 447 -3.73 15.52 -7.22
N LEU A 448 -3.66 14.58 -6.27
CA LEU A 448 -2.66 14.57 -5.21
C LEU A 448 -1.41 13.75 -5.59
N GLY A 449 -1.44 13.00 -6.70
CA GLY A 449 -0.27 12.31 -7.26
C GLY A 449 0.00 10.92 -6.68
N THR A 450 -1.02 10.24 -6.15
CA THR A 450 -0.86 9.02 -5.35
C THR A 450 -1.39 7.74 -5.99
N ALA A 451 -1.86 7.81 -7.23
CA ALA A 451 -2.30 6.64 -7.97
C ALA A 451 -1.43 6.46 -9.21
N TRP A 452 -1.04 5.20 -9.42
CA TRP A 452 -0.48 4.62 -10.65
C TRP A 452 -0.80 5.48 -11.86
N THR A 453 0.15 6.30 -12.28
CA THR A 453 -0.01 7.16 -13.45
C THR A 453 -0.29 6.27 -14.65
N GLN A 454 -1.56 6.03 -14.97
CA GLN A 454 -1.92 5.55 -16.29
C GLN A 454 -1.47 6.65 -17.25
N ASP A 455 -0.50 6.30 -18.09
CA ASP A 455 0.22 7.21 -18.96
C ASP A 455 -0.71 8.24 -19.62
N GLY A 456 -0.44 9.52 -19.33
CA GLY A 456 -1.06 10.65 -20.02
C GLY A 456 -2.43 11.13 -19.53
N LEU A 457 -2.92 10.68 -18.36
CA LEU A 457 -4.17 11.21 -17.79
C LEU A 457 -3.93 12.48 -16.97
N SER A 458 -4.38 13.62 -17.49
CA SER A 458 -4.36 14.89 -16.76
C SER A 458 -5.47 14.92 -15.69
N PRO A 459 -5.21 15.38 -14.45
CA PRO A 459 -6.25 15.54 -13.42
C PRO A 459 -7.41 16.43 -13.87
N TRP A 460 -7.13 17.43 -14.71
CA TRP A 460 -8.16 18.31 -15.29
C TRP A 460 -9.08 17.58 -16.27
N PHE A 461 -8.55 16.59 -17.00
CA PHE A 461 -9.35 15.75 -17.88
C PHE A 461 -10.32 14.90 -17.07
N CYS A 462 -9.86 14.25 -15.99
CA CYS A 462 -10.71 13.47 -15.08
C CYS A 462 -11.83 14.34 -14.49
N PHE A 463 -11.50 15.54 -14.02
CA PHE A 463 -12.50 16.48 -13.50
C PHE A 463 -13.54 16.89 -14.55
N ALA A 464 -13.10 17.22 -15.77
CA ALA A 464 -14.00 17.58 -16.87
C ALA A 464 -14.90 16.39 -17.27
N TYR A 465 -14.35 15.18 -17.30
CA TYR A 465 -15.06 13.95 -17.61
C TYR A 465 -16.14 13.62 -16.55
N MET A 466 -15.79 13.75 -15.27
CA MET A 466 -16.73 13.62 -14.15
C MET A 466 -17.88 14.63 -14.24
N LEU A 467 -17.57 15.90 -14.52
CA LEU A 467 -18.59 16.94 -14.69
C LEU A 467 -19.53 16.66 -15.86
N LEU A 468 -18.99 16.17 -16.99
CA LEU A 468 -19.79 15.79 -18.14
C LEU A 468 -20.77 14.66 -17.79
N TRP A 469 -20.31 13.60 -17.12
CA TRP A 469 -21.18 12.51 -16.69
C TRP A 469 -22.20 12.94 -15.65
N ALA A 470 -21.80 13.75 -14.67
CA ALA A 470 -22.72 14.32 -13.70
C ALA A 470 -23.83 15.12 -14.40
N PHE A 471 -23.46 15.95 -15.39
CA PHE A 471 -24.43 16.72 -16.17
C PHE A 471 -25.40 15.82 -16.95
N ILE A 472 -24.89 14.80 -17.65
CA ILE A 472 -25.72 13.84 -18.41
C ILE A 472 -26.69 13.11 -17.47
N LEU A 473 -26.21 12.58 -16.34
CA LEU A 473 -27.03 11.84 -15.38
C LEU A 473 -28.09 12.76 -14.74
N LEU A 474 -27.71 13.97 -14.33
CA LEU A 474 -28.64 14.95 -13.79
C LEU A 474 -29.70 15.34 -14.83
N TRP A 475 -29.31 15.53 -16.08
CA TRP A 475 -30.23 15.87 -17.16
C TRP A 475 -31.24 14.74 -17.42
N ILE A 476 -30.78 13.50 -17.56
CA ILE A 476 -31.64 12.33 -17.76
C ILE A 476 -32.60 12.16 -16.57
N SER A 477 -32.08 12.30 -15.35
CA SER A 477 -32.89 12.20 -14.13
C SER A 477 -33.95 13.30 -14.07
N TYR A 478 -33.57 14.55 -14.39
CA TYR A 478 -34.45 15.71 -14.39
C TYR A 478 -35.56 15.57 -15.44
N ASP A 479 -35.21 15.21 -16.67
CA ASP A 479 -36.16 15.04 -17.76
C ASP A 479 -37.15 13.91 -17.45
N SER A 480 -36.62 12.77 -17.00
CA SER A 480 -37.42 11.61 -16.59
C SER A 480 -38.35 11.90 -15.42
N PHE A 481 -37.93 12.75 -14.47
CA PHE A 481 -38.76 13.12 -13.33
C PHE A 481 -39.84 14.15 -13.68
N THR A 482 -39.54 15.10 -14.57
CA THR A 482 -40.44 16.21 -14.87
C THR A 482 -41.51 15.84 -15.89
N ARG A 483 -41.15 15.11 -16.95
CA ARG A 483 -42.06 14.76 -18.04
C ARG A 483 -42.90 13.52 -17.80
N ARG A 484 -42.42 12.61 -16.95
CA ARG A 484 -43.10 11.34 -16.75
C ARG A 484 -44.30 11.55 -15.83
N ASP A 485 -45.48 11.17 -16.32
CA ASP A 485 -46.66 11.12 -15.50
C ASP A 485 -46.55 9.93 -14.52
N PHE A 486 -46.91 10.24 -13.28
CA PHE A 486 -46.79 9.36 -12.14
C PHE A 486 -48.18 9.04 -11.59
#